data_AF-A0A524D954-F1
#
_entry.id   AF-A0A524D954-F1
#
_cell.length_a   1.000
_cell.length_b   1.000
_cell.length_c   1.000
_cell.angle_alpha   90.00
_cell.angle_beta   90.00
_cell.angle_gamma   90.00
#
_symmetry.space_group_name_H-M   'P 1'
#
loop_
_entity.id
_entity.type
_entity.pdbx_description
1 polymer ?
#
loop_
_entity_poly.entity_id
_entity_poly.type
_entity_poly.pdbx_seq_one_letter_code
_entity_poly.pdbx_strand_id
1 'polypeptide(L)'
;MAFIMVTATYPPWKLPELIEVYTKGNAPDYPPFLHTVHHFVVQDGDYKNYGIYECDDDKIKEGIEAITKRFYRYSLIEGYKYKIEPLLDSKEAMKLLGFI
;
A
#
# COMPACT_ATOMS: atom_id res chain seq x y z
N MET A 1 7.81 -6.15 -14.32
CA MET A 1 7.47 -5.09 -13.36
C MET A 1 6.43 -5.65 -12.44
N ALA A 2 6.67 -5.58 -11.13
CA ALA A 2 5.76 -6.10 -10.13
C ALA A 2 4.92 -4.96 -9.56
N PHE A 3 3.65 -5.24 -9.31
CA PHE A 3 2.73 -4.28 -8.70
C PHE A 3 2.36 -4.73 -7.29
N ILE A 4 2.20 -3.78 -6.38
CA ILE A 4 1.74 -4.03 -5.02
C ILE A 4 0.59 -3.08 -4.73
N MET A 5 -0.55 -3.64 -4.34
CA MET A 5 -1.69 -2.87 -3.88
C MET A 5 -1.74 -2.85 -2.36
N VAL A 6 -1.98 -1.67 -1.81
CA VAL A 6 -2.29 -1.50 -0.40
C VAL A 6 -3.70 -0.96 -0.28
N THR A 7 -4.55 -1.70 0.41
CA THR A 7 -5.85 -1.18 0.83
C THR A 7 -5.76 -0.84 2.30
N ALA A 8 -6.14 0.38 2.70
CA ALA A 8 -6.19 0.78 4.10
C ALA A 8 -7.52 1.43 4.45
N THR A 9 -8.05 1.14 5.63
CA THR A 9 -9.29 1.72 6.15
C THR A 9 -9.09 2.30 7.54
N TYR A 10 -9.69 3.45 7.83
CA TYR A 10 -9.69 4.03 9.17
C TYR A 10 -10.94 4.88 9.44
N PRO A 11 -11.34 5.01 10.72
CA PRO A 11 -12.48 5.83 11.09
C PRO A 11 -12.25 7.32 10.81
N PRO A 12 -13.25 8.10 10.37
CA PRO A 12 -13.05 9.50 9.99
C PRO A 12 -12.49 10.39 11.11
N TRP A 13 -12.88 10.14 12.36
CA TRP A 13 -12.40 10.90 13.52
C TRP A 13 -10.92 10.67 13.84
N LYS A 14 -10.28 9.65 13.24
CA LYS A 14 -8.85 9.37 13.35
C LYS A 14 -7.99 10.07 12.30
N LEU A 15 -8.61 10.79 11.36
CA LEU A 15 -7.88 11.54 10.32
C LEU A 15 -6.82 12.50 10.89
N PRO A 16 -7.07 13.27 11.98
CA PRO A 16 -6.05 14.15 12.56
C PRO A 16 -4.82 13.38 13.07
N GLU A 17 -5.03 12.27 13.78
CA GLU A 17 -3.95 11.39 14.27
C GLU A 17 -3.14 10.80 13.10
N LEU A 18 -3.82 10.42 12.01
CA LEU A 18 -3.16 9.91 10.81
C LEU A 18 -2.30 10.98 10.12
N ILE A 19 -2.82 12.20 9.97
CA ILE A 19 -2.08 13.33 9.39
C ILE A 19 -0.85 13.64 10.25
N GLU A 20 -0.96 13.58 11.58
CA GLU A 20 0.16 13.78 12.48
C GLU A 20 1.28 12.74 12.27
N VAL A 21 0.93 11.44 12.18
CA VAL A 21 1.90 10.37 11.88
C VAL A 21 2.54 10.56 10.51
N TYR A 22 1.76 11.00 9.51
CA TYR A 22 2.23 11.24 8.15
C TYR A 22 3.19 12.43 8.07
N THR A 23 2.84 13.56 8.69
CA THR A 23 3.56 14.84 8.58
C THR A 23 4.79 14.93 9.47
N LYS A 24 4.82 14.24 10.62
CA LYS A 24 5.99 14.23 11.50
C LYS A 24 7.19 13.46 10.94
N GLY A 25 7.12 12.95 9.71
CA GLY A 25 8.25 12.28 9.05
C GLY A 25 8.65 10.94 9.68
N ASN A 26 7.78 10.36 10.51
CA ASN A 26 8.05 9.06 11.15
C ASN A 26 7.84 7.87 10.21
N ALA A 27 7.27 8.12 9.04
CA ALA A 27 7.13 7.14 7.96
C ALA A 27 8.42 7.14 7.13
N PRO A 28 9.17 6.02 7.05
CA PRO A 28 10.36 5.94 6.22
C PRO A 28 10.02 6.26 4.76
N ASP A 29 10.93 6.95 4.08
CA ASP A 29 10.85 7.13 2.63
C ASP A 29 10.89 5.78 1.94
N TYR A 30 10.21 5.69 0.80
CA TYR A 30 10.30 4.51 -0.03
C TYR A 30 11.70 4.42 -0.64
N PRO A 31 12.27 3.20 -0.74
CA PRO A 31 13.53 3.01 -1.44
C PRO A 31 13.40 3.42 -2.91
N PRO A 32 14.50 3.82 -3.59
CA PRO A 32 14.43 4.37 -4.95
C PRO A 32 13.83 3.44 -6.01
N PHE A 33 13.79 2.13 -5.77
CA PHE A 33 13.22 1.13 -6.68
C PHE A 33 11.70 0.93 -6.50
N LEU A 34 11.09 1.58 -5.51
CA LEU A 34 9.67 1.46 -5.20
C LEU A 34 8.97 2.78 -5.47
N HIS A 35 8.14 2.81 -6.51
CA HIS A 35 7.45 4.00 -6.96
C HIS A 35 5.95 3.92 -6.62
N THR A 36 5.37 5.05 -6.24
CA THR A 36 3.92 5.16 -6.09
C THR A 36 3.33 5.47 -7.47
N VAL A 37 2.55 4.55 -8.02
CA VAL A 37 1.83 4.74 -9.29
C VAL A 37 0.62 5.61 -9.04
N HIS A 38 -0.21 5.21 -8.07
CA HIS A 38 -1.42 5.91 -7.70
C HIS A 38 -1.70 5.83 -6.19
N HIS A 39 -2.38 6.85 -5.68
CA HIS A 39 -2.94 6.83 -4.34
C HIS A 39 -4.34 7.43 -4.39
N PHE A 40 -5.36 6.60 -4.20
CA PHE A 40 -6.76 7.01 -4.22
C PHE A 40 -7.33 6.97 -2.82
N VAL A 41 -8.29 7.85 -2.57
CA VAL A 41 -9.08 7.87 -1.34
C VAL A 41 -10.56 7.93 -1.70
N VAL A 42 -11.37 7.18 -0.96
CA VAL A 42 -12.83 7.26 -0.97
C VAL A 42 -13.31 7.35 0.47
N GLN A 43 -14.43 8.02 0.68
CA GLN A 43 -15.10 8.10 1.96
C GLN A 43 -16.46 7.39 1.84
N ASP A 44 -16.65 6.32 2.59
CA ASP A 44 -17.91 5.57 2.67
C ASP A 44 -18.05 4.98 4.08
N GLY A 45 -18.60 5.78 4.99
CA GLY A 45 -18.52 5.54 6.43
C GLY A 45 -17.10 5.77 6.94
N ASP A 46 -16.21 4.80 6.72
CA ASP A 46 -14.77 4.93 6.97
C ASP A 46 -14.06 5.57 5.77
N TYR A 47 -12.87 6.14 6.01
CA TYR A 47 -11.97 6.45 4.91
C TYR A 47 -11.32 5.17 4.42
N LYS A 48 -11.31 4.97 3.10
CA LYS A 48 -10.61 3.87 2.44
C LYS A 48 -9.61 4.41 1.44
N ASN A 49 -8.39 3.89 1.51
CA ASN A 49 -7.27 4.28 0.67
C ASN A 49 -6.85 3.10 -0.17
N TYR A 50 -6.45 3.39 -1.40
CA TYR A 50 -5.87 2.45 -2.34
C TYR A 50 -4.53 2.99 -2.81
N GLY A 51 -3.45 2.42 -2.33
CA GLY A 51 -2.10 2.68 -2.84
C GLY A 51 -1.74 1.63 -3.87
N ILE A 52 -1.30 2.05 -5.05
CA ILE A 52 -0.71 1.18 -6.07
C ILE A 52 0.74 1.56 -6.20
N TYR A 53 1.62 0.58 -6.01
CA TYR A 53 3.05 0.73 -6.09
C TYR A 53 3.60 -0.16 -7.19
N GLU A 54 4.71 0.26 -7.80
CA GLU A 54 5.47 -0.52 -8.77
C GLU A 54 6.93 -0.64 -8.34
N CYS A 55 7.53 -1.79 -8.63
CA CYS A 55 8.95 -2.04 -8.47
C CYS A 55 9.44 -3.08 -9.49
N ASP A 56 10.76 -3.25 -9.55
CA ASP A 56 11.37 -4.34 -10.32
C ASP A 56 10.91 -5.72 -9.79
N ASP A 57 10.82 -6.72 -10.67
CA ASP A 57 10.29 -8.05 -10.33
C ASP A 57 11.12 -8.76 -9.26
N ASP A 58 12.44 -8.60 -9.33
CA ASP A 58 13.40 -9.15 -8.36
C ASP A 58 13.43 -8.36 -7.04
N LYS A 59 12.66 -7.27 -6.93
CA LYS A 59 12.56 -6.41 -5.75
C LYS A 59 11.22 -6.47 -5.02
N ILE A 60 10.32 -7.37 -5.42
CA ILE A 60 8.99 -7.46 -4.84
C ILE A 60 9.02 -7.70 -3.33
N LYS A 61 9.96 -8.53 -2.84
CA LYS A 61 10.11 -8.81 -1.41
C LYS A 61 10.53 -7.56 -0.65
N GLU A 62 11.57 -6.87 -1.11
CA GLU A 62 12.07 -5.63 -0.50
C GLU A 62 11.03 -4.50 -0.60
N GLY A 63 10.24 -4.48 -1.67
CA GLY A 63 9.11 -3.57 -1.84
C GLY A 63 8.03 -3.79 -0.78
N ILE A 64 7.61 -5.04 -0.58
CA ILE A 64 6.64 -5.41 0.48
C ILE A 64 7.19 -5.05 1.86
N GLU A 65 8.46 -5.31 2.14
CA GLU A 65 9.09 -4.94 3.42
C GLU A 65 9.08 -3.43 3.65
N ALA A 66 9.41 -2.63 2.64
CA ALA A 66 9.40 -1.17 2.72
C ALA A 66 7.98 -0.63 2.98
N ILE A 67 6.98 -1.12 2.25
CA ILE A 67 5.57 -0.78 2.46
C ILE A 67 5.13 -1.18 3.86
N THR A 68 5.43 -2.41 4.29
CA THR A 68 5.06 -2.91 5.62
C THR A 68 5.61 -2.02 6.72
N LYS A 69 6.89 -1.65 6.66
CA LYS A 69 7.53 -0.77 7.66
C LYS A 69 6.82 0.59 7.76
N ARG A 70 6.37 1.14 6.62
CA ARG A 70 5.62 2.40 6.59
C ARG A 70 4.22 2.24 7.16
N PHE A 71 3.45 1.27 6.66
CA PHE A 71 2.05 1.07 7.05
C PHE A 71 1.89 0.54 8.49
N TYR A 72 2.88 -0.17 9.02
CA TYR A 72 2.91 -0.57 10.43
C TYR A 72 2.82 0.62 11.39
N ARG A 73 3.33 1.80 11.00
CA ARG A 73 3.20 3.02 11.82
C ARG A 73 1.75 3.49 11.88
N TYR A 74 1.03 3.42 10.77
CA TYR A 74 -0.37 3.80 10.72
C TYR A 74 -1.26 2.79 11.46
N SER A 75 -0.92 1.50 11.47
CA SER A 75 -1.69 0.49 12.21
C SER A 75 -1.64 0.63 13.73
N LEU A 76 -0.79 1.51 14.27
CA LEU A 76 -0.82 1.86 15.69
C LEU A 76 -1.99 2.79 16.04
N ILE A 77 -2.63 3.39 15.04
CA ILE A 77 -3.83 4.20 15.21
C ILE A 77 -5.02 3.25 15.38
N GLU A 78 -5.77 3.44 16.46
CA GLU A 78 -6.94 2.63 16.76
C GLU A 78 -7.95 2.65 15.60
N GLY A 79 -8.38 1.46 15.17
CA GLY A 79 -9.31 1.29 14.05
C GLY A 79 -8.66 1.30 12.66
N TYR A 80 -7.38 1.63 12.54
CA TYR A 80 -6.65 1.56 11.28
C TYR A 80 -6.38 0.09 10.90
N LYS A 81 -6.75 -0.30 9.69
CA LYS A 81 -6.50 -1.63 9.12
C LYS A 81 -5.89 -1.46 7.75
N TYR A 82 -4.96 -2.33 7.39
CA TYR A 82 -4.43 -2.38 6.03
C TYR A 82 -4.18 -3.80 5.56
N LYS A 83 -4.15 -3.97 4.24
CA LYS A 83 -3.83 -5.22 3.54
C LYS A 83 -2.84 -4.88 2.43
N ILE A 84 -1.81 -5.70 2.29
CA ILE A 84 -0.81 -5.61 1.22
C ILE A 84 -1.02 -6.81 0.29
N GLU A 85 -1.16 -6.56 -1.01
CA GLU A 85 -1.44 -7.56 -2.04
C GLU A 85 -0.44 -7.39 -3.19
N PRO A 86 0.52 -8.32 -3.35
CA PRO A 86 1.26 -8.44 -4.59
C PRO A 86 0.29 -8.77 -5.72
N LEU A 87 0.40 -8.04 -6.83
CA LEU A 87 -0.46 -8.19 -7.98
C LEU A 87 0.32 -8.78 -9.15
N LEU A 88 -0.39 -9.55 -9.97
CA LEU A 88 0.08 -10.07 -11.24
C LEU A 88 -0.78 -9.46 -12.35
N ASP A 89 -0.18 -9.09 -13.48
CA ASP A 89 -0.97 -8.64 -14.62
C ASP A 89 -1.91 -9.77 -15.05
N SER A 90 -3.13 -9.42 -15.49
CA SER A 90 -4.12 -10.43 -15.87
C SER A 90 -3.63 -11.34 -16.99
N LYS A 91 -2.83 -10.85 -17.95
CA LYS A 91 -2.23 -11.69 -19.00
C LYS A 91 -1.17 -12.62 -18.45
N GLU A 92 -0.34 -12.14 -17.52
CA GLU A 92 0.67 -12.97 -16.86
C GLU A 92 0.02 -14.07 -16.02
N ALA A 93 -1.07 -13.75 -15.30
CA ALA A 93 -1.86 -14.72 -14.57
C ALA A 93 -2.46 -15.79 -15.50
N MET A 94 -3.03 -15.37 -16.64
CA MET A 94 -3.60 -16.30 -17.62
C MET A 94 -2.54 -17.23 -18.22
N LYS A 95 -1.33 -16.72 -18.48
CA LYS A 95 -0.18 -17.52 -18.94
C LYS A 95 0.27 -18.53 -17.88
N LEU A 96 0.34 -18.12 -16.62
CA LEU A 96 0.74 -18.99 -15.51
C LEU A 96 -0.29 -20.12 -15.26
N LEU A 97 -1.57 -19.83 -15.46
CA LEU A 97 -2.67 -20.79 -15.33
C LEU A 97 -2.85 -21.67 -16.59
N GLY A 98 -2.12 -21.40 -17.67
CA GLY A 98 -2.16 -22.20 -18.91
C GLY A 98 -3.38 -21.92 -19.80
N PHE A 99 -4.03 -20.76 -19.65
CA PHE A 99 -5.16 -20.37 -20.51
C PHE A 99 -4.73 -19.71 -21.83
N ILE A 100 -3.53 -19.11 -21.87
CA ILE A 100 -2.92 -18.48 -23.07
C ILE A 100 -1.42 -18.76 -23.11
#